data_AF-A0AAJ1Z6C7-F1
#
_entry.id   AF-A0AAJ1Z6C7-F1
#
_cell.length_a   1.000
_cell.length_b   1.000
_cell.length_c   1.000
_cell.angle_alpha   90.00
_cell.angle_beta   90.00
_cell.angle_gamma   90.00
#
_symmetry.space_group_name_H-M   'P 1'
#
loop_
_entity.id
_entity.type
_entity.pdbx_description
1 polymer ?
#
loop_
_entity_poly.entity_id
_entity_poly.type
_entity_poly.pdbx_seq_one_letter_code
_entity_poly.pdbx_strand_id
1 'polypeptide(L)'
;MNINENLKIVGRIGTGKTTILKELATKLDNVMVLDFCGEYENLEESFEGDKLDVINLYNLTCSEMKLSKEIIELAKQHDYVIIDETYYLFAEEVKGFLSFLQQMKEANTKVIASFQTLPPIEIDIEFPRFIMLNR
;
A
#
# COMPACT_ATOMS: atom_id res chain seq x y z
N MET A 1 -1.62 -10.17 -13.75
CA MET A 1 -0.18 -9.91 -13.46
C MET A 1 0.19 -10.80 -12.29
N ASN A 2 1.27 -11.58 -12.35
CA ASN A 2 1.67 -12.40 -11.19
C ASN A 2 2.56 -11.54 -10.26
N ILE A 3 2.02 -11.17 -9.09
CA ILE A 3 2.72 -10.37 -8.06
C ILE A 3 3.02 -11.32 -6.90
N ASN A 4 4.24 -11.83 -6.85
CA ASN A 4 4.70 -12.78 -5.84
C ASN A 4 5.62 -12.15 -4.79
N GLU A 5 5.95 -10.87 -4.96
CA GLU A 5 6.85 -10.09 -4.12
C GLU A 5 6.29 -8.67 -3.97
N ASN A 6 6.83 -7.92 -3.00
CA ASN A 6 6.46 -6.51 -2.82
C ASN A 6 6.74 -5.69 -4.08
N LEU A 7 5.83 -4.76 -4.39
CA LEU A 7 5.87 -3.90 -5.57
C LEU A 7 5.79 -2.43 -5.16
N LYS A 8 6.77 -1.62 -5.55
CA LYS A 8 6.66 -0.16 -5.42
C LYS A 8 6.26 0.50 -6.75
N ILE A 9 5.38 1.48 -6.69
CA ILE A 9 5.03 2.34 -7.83
C ILE A 9 5.55 3.73 -7.52
N VAL A 10 6.50 4.21 -8.31
CA VAL A 10 7.20 5.47 -8.05
C VAL A 10 6.85 6.49 -9.13
N GLY A 11 6.48 7.70 -8.74
CA GLY A 11 6.19 8.78 -9.68
C GLY A 11 5.58 10.01 -9.01
N ARG A 12 5.81 11.19 -9.58
CA ARG A 12 5.32 12.47 -9.04
C ARG A 12 3.79 12.53 -8.97
N ILE A 13 3.26 13.56 -8.33
CA ILE A 13 1.81 13.84 -8.31
C ILE A 13 1.29 13.93 -9.76
N GLY A 14 0.15 13.30 -10.01
CA GLY A 14 -0.50 13.28 -11.33
C GLY A 14 0.08 12.30 -12.35
N THR A 15 1.05 11.45 -12.01
CA THR A 15 1.60 10.46 -12.98
C THR A 15 0.72 9.22 -13.17
N GLY A 16 -0.37 9.07 -12.42
CA GLY A 16 -1.32 7.94 -12.53
C GLY A 16 -1.07 6.78 -11.56
N LYS A 17 -0.26 6.98 -10.49
CA LYS A 17 -0.01 5.93 -9.48
C LYS A 17 -1.29 5.33 -8.91
N THR A 18 -2.19 6.17 -8.41
CA THR A 18 -3.50 5.78 -7.84
C THR A 18 -4.35 5.01 -8.85
N THR A 19 -4.31 5.39 -10.13
CA THR A 19 -5.02 4.64 -11.19
C THR A 19 -4.52 3.21 -11.31
N ILE A 20 -3.20 3.01 -11.32
CA ILE A 20 -2.60 1.67 -11.37
C ILE A 20 -2.93 0.88 -10.11
N LEU A 21 -2.85 1.51 -8.93
CA LEU A 21 -3.20 0.85 -7.67
C LEU A 21 -4.66 0.40 -7.63
N LYS A 22 -5.60 1.23 -8.09
CA LYS A 22 -7.02 0.87 -8.21
C LYS A 22 -7.22 -0.30 -9.16
N GLU A 23 -6.57 -0.28 -10.32
CA GLU A 23 -6.63 -1.40 -11.28
C GLU A 23 -6.11 -2.70 -10.66
N LEU A 24 -5.01 -2.66 -9.90
CA LEU A 24 -4.48 -3.81 -9.19
C LEU A 24 -5.45 -4.28 -8.09
N ALA A 25 -6.01 -3.36 -7.30
CA ALA A 25 -6.97 -3.67 -6.26
C ALA A 25 -8.23 -4.36 -6.81
N THR A 26 -8.68 -3.98 -8.00
CA THR A 26 -9.87 -4.59 -8.64
C THR A 26 -9.63 -5.98 -9.23
N LYS A 27 -8.37 -6.33 -9.54
CA LYS A 27 -8.00 -7.55 -10.29
C LYS A 27 -7.31 -8.62 -9.45
N LEU A 28 -6.85 -8.27 -8.26
CA LEU A 28 -6.23 -9.20 -7.33
C LEU A 28 -7.29 -9.74 -6.37
N ASP A 29 -7.13 -11.00 -5.98
CA ASP A 29 -7.95 -11.62 -4.95
C ASP A 29 -7.41 -11.30 -3.56
N ASN A 30 -8.31 -11.22 -2.57
CA ASN A 30 -7.98 -11.06 -1.15
C ASN A 30 -7.04 -9.88 -0.85
N VAL A 31 -7.55 -8.68 -1.14
CA VAL A 31 -6.83 -7.41 -1.07
C VAL A 31 -7.33 -6.56 0.09
N MET A 32 -6.41 -5.95 0.81
CA MET A 32 -6.69 -4.84 1.71
C MET A 32 -6.11 -3.55 1.15
N VAL A 33 -6.88 -2.46 1.13
CA VAL A 33 -6.41 -1.12 0.76
C VAL A 33 -6.33 -0.25 2.01
N LEU A 34 -5.16 0.34 2.26
CA LEU A 34 -4.97 1.39 3.26
C LEU A 34 -5.04 2.74 2.56
N ASP A 35 -6.19 3.40 2.67
CA ASP A 35 -6.53 4.61 1.92
C ASP A 35 -6.32 5.86 2.76
N PHE A 36 -5.18 6.53 2.56
CA PHE A 36 -4.81 7.75 3.28
C PHE A 36 -5.51 9.01 2.74
N CYS A 37 -6.14 8.95 1.56
CA CYS A 37 -6.69 10.11 0.87
C CYS A 37 -8.20 10.04 0.63
N GLY A 38 -8.86 8.94 0.98
CA GLY A 38 -10.29 8.72 0.75
C GLY A 38 -10.63 8.48 -0.73
N GLU A 39 -9.65 8.11 -1.56
CA GLU A 39 -9.85 7.96 -3.00
C GLU A 39 -10.47 6.61 -3.39
N TYR A 40 -10.61 5.66 -2.47
CA TYR A 40 -10.99 4.27 -2.75
C TYR A 40 -12.42 3.90 -2.27
N GLU A 41 -13.21 4.88 -1.80
CA GLU A 41 -14.55 4.63 -1.23
C GLU A 41 -15.53 3.90 -2.18
N ASN A 42 -15.42 4.10 -3.49
CA ASN A 42 -16.30 3.47 -4.49
C ASN A 42 -15.66 2.28 -5.22
N LEU A 43 -14.54 1.75 -4.72
CA LEU A 43 -13.79 0.71 -5.45
C LEU A 43 -14.56 -0.60 -5.55
N GLU A 44 -15.43 -0.89 -4.57
CA GLU A 44 -16.27 -2.09 -4.54
C GLU A 44 -17.18 -2.22 -5.77
N GLU A 45 -17.62 -1.10 -6.37
CA GLU A 45 -18.48 -1.12 -7.57
C GLU A 45 -17.78 -1.69 -8.80
N SER A 46 -16.45 -1.67 -8.83
CA SER A 46 -15.61 -2.14 -9.93
C SER A 46 -14.76 -3.36 -9.55
N PHE A 47 -15.00 -3.96 -8.38
CA PHE A 47 -14.21 -5.06 -7.86
C PHE A 47 -14.57 -6.38 -8.57
N GLU A 48 -13.57 -7.03 -9.16
CA GLU A 48 -13.73 -8.30 -9.90
C GLU A 48 -13.16 -9.51 -9.14
N GLY A 49 -12.48 -9.30 -8.00
CA GLY A 49 -11.84 -10.35 -7.22
C GLY A 49 -12.75 -10.96 -6.14
N ASP A 50 -12.15 -11.84 -5.32
CA ASP A 50 -12.89 -12.58 -4.29
C ASP A 50 -13.16 -11.81 -2.98
N LYS A 51 -12.23 -10.93 -2.56
CA LYS A 51 -12.35 -10.14 -1.32
C LYS A 51 -11.56 -8.84 -1.41
N LEU A 52 -12.21 -7.73 -1.06
CA LEU A 52 -11.63 -6.39 -0.97
C LEU A 52 -12.06 -5.73 0.34
N ASP A 53 -11.10 -5.37 1.19
CA ASP A 53 -11.33 -4.57 2.39
C ASP A 53 -10.65 -3.19 2.20
N VAL A 54 -11.43 -2.10 2.24
CA VAL A 54 -10.88 -0.71 2.17
C VAL A 54 -10.93 -0.07 3.55
N ILE A 55 -9.77 0.27 4.11
CA ILE A 55 -9.67 1.04 5.35
C ILE A 55 -9.35 2.49 5.02
N ASN A 56 -10.34 3.35 5.20
CA ASN A 56 -10.16 4.80 5.09
C ASN A 56 -9.43 5.34 6.33
N LEU A 57 -8.24 5.89 6.10
CA LEU A 57 -7.35 6.48 7.10
C LEU A 57 -7.34 8.02 7.02
N TYR A 58 -8.02 8.65 6.07
CA TYR A 58 -7.99 10.10 5.80
C TYR A 58 -8.23 10.98 7.02
N ASN A 59 -9.06 10.53 7.97
CA ASN A 59 -9.46 11.31 9.15
C ASN A 59 -8.55 11.12 10.38
N LEU A 60 -7.49 10.30 10.31
CA LEU A 60 -6.53 10.20 11.42
C LEU A 60 -5.60 11.43 11.37
N THR A 61 -5.69 12.28 12.40
CA THR A 61 -4.93 13.53 12.49
C THR A 61 -3.43 13.31 12.26
N CYS A 62 -2.90 14.08 11.31
CA CYS A 62 -1.67 13.88 10.54
C CYS A 62 -0.33 13.90 11.32
N SER A 63 -0.33 13.92 12.66
CA SER A 63 0.92 14.11 13.42
C SER A 63 1.64 12.85 13.84
N GLU A 64 1.03 11.66 13.83
CA GLU A 64 1.75 10.38 14.06
C GLU A 64 0.94 9.20 13.50
N MET A 65 0.90 9.02 12.19
CA MET A 65 0.07 7.98 11.58
C MET A 65 0.74 6.60 11.69
N LYS A 66 0.69 6.02 12.89
CA LYS A 66 1.08 4.63 13.15
C LYS A 66 -0.13 3.73 12.90
N LEU A 67 0.05 2.69 12.08
CA LEU A 67 -0.99 1.66 11.91
C LEU A 67 -1.25 1.00 13.27
N SER A 68 -2.52 0.91 13.66
CA SER A 68 -2.88 0.23 14.90
C SER A 68 -2.57 -1.26 14.82
N LYS A 69 -2.45 -1.92 15.97
CA LYS A 69 -2.26 -3.37 16.01
C LYS A 69 -3.41 -4.10 15.32
N GLU A 70 -4.65 -3.63 15.47
CA GLU A 70 -5.80 -4.25 14.78
C GLU A 70 -5.65 -4.16 13.25
N ILE A 71 -5.26 -3.01 12.71
CA ILE A 71 -5.04 -2.86 11.26
C ILE A 71 -3.94 -3.80 10.77
N ILE A 72 -2.85 -3.93 11.53
CA ILE A 72 -1.74 -4.83 11.18
C ILE A 72 -2.20 -6.29 11.21
N GLU A 73 -2.96 -6.73 12.22
CA GLU A 73 -3.47 -8.10 12.28
C GLU A 73 -4.49 -8.39 11.17
N LEU A 74 -5.32 -7.42 10.79
CA LEU A 74 -6.21 -7.53 9.63
C LEU A 74 -5.43 -7.66 8.32
N ALA A 75 -4.37 -6.86 8.15
CA ALA A 75 -3.51 -6.89 6.96
C ALA A 75 -2.88 -8.28 6.75
N LYS A 76 -2.49 -8.98 7.83
CA LYS A 76 -1.94 -10.35 7.78
C LYS A 76 -2.92 -11.42 7.26
N GLN A 77 -4.22 -11.12 7.23
CA GLN A 77 -5.25 -12.05 6.73
C GLN A 77 -5.44 -11.97 5.21
N HIS A 78 -4.73 -11.03 4.56
CA HIS A 78 -4.83 -10.76 3.13
C HIS A 78 -3.61 -11.26 2.38
N ASP A 79 -3.81 -11.59 1.09
CA ASP A 79 -2.71 -11.93 0.20
C ASP A 79 -1.96 -10.68 -0.25
N TYR A 80 -2.68 -9.55 -0.37
CA TYR A 80 -2.13 -8.26 -0.78
C TYR A 80 -2.58 -7.13 0.13
N VAL A 81 -1.64 -6.22 0.41
CA VAL A 81 -1.94 -4.91 1.02
C VAL A 81 -1.50 -3.82 0.07
N ILE A 82 -2.44 -2.98 -0.35
CA ILE A 82 -2.20 -1.80 -1.16
C ILE A 82 -2.13 -0.56 -0.27
N ILE A 83 -1.10 0.24 -0.47
CA ILE A 83 -0.85 1.47 0.28
C ILE A 83 -0.67 2.61 -0.73
N ASP A 84 -1.59 3.58 -0.71
CA ASP A 84 -1.43 4.81 -1.49
C ASP A 84 -0.86 5.93 -0.61
N GLU A 85 0.00 6.77 -1.18
CA GLU A 85 0.74 7.84 -0.50
C GLU A 85 1.50 7.33 0.74
N THR A 86 2.35 6.33 0.54
CA THR A 86 3.12 5.62 1.61
C THR A 86 3.97 6.55 2.50
N TYR A 87 4.25 7.78 2.05
CA TYR A 87 4.98 8.79 2.80
C TYR A 87 4.47 8.96 4.23
N TYR A 88 3.15 8.90 4.46
CA TYR A 88 2.56 9.06 5.79
C TYR A 88 3.04 8.02 6.82
N LEU A 89 3.52 6.86 6.38
CA LEU A 89 3.99 5.78 7.26
C LEU A 89 5.46 5.90 7.68
N PHE A 90 6.24 6.73 6.98
CA PHE A 90 7.69 6.84 7.23
C PHE A 90 8.22 8.27 7.27
N ALA A 91 7.36 9.29 7.12
CA ALA A 91 7.73 10.71 7.09
C ALA A 91 8.55 11.14 8.32
N GLU A 92 8.20 10.62 9.50
CA GLU A 92 8.89 10.94 10.77
C GLU A 92 9.99 9.93 11.12
N GLU A 93 9.70 8.62 11.01
CA GLU A 93 10.64 7.55 11.31
C GLU A 93 10.37 6.32 10.43
N VAL A 94 11.43 5.74 9.86
CA VAL A 94 11.32 4.57 8.97
C VAL A 94 11.04 3.25 9.71
N LYS A 95 11.43 3.13 10.99
CA LYS A 95 11.41 1.85 11.73
C LYS A 95 10.01 1.26 11.87
N GLY A 96 9.00 2.11 12.07
CA GLY A 96 7.61 1.67 12.17
C GLY A 96 7.16 0.97 10.90
N PHE A 97 7.42 1.59 9.75
CA PHE A 97 7.08 1.01 8.45
C PHE A 97 7.91 -0.23 8.12
N LEU A 98 9.21 -0.25 8.43
CA LEU A 98 10.03 -1.46 8.26
C LEU A 98 9.52 -2.64 9.11
N SER A 99 9.11 -2.38 10.35
CA SER A 99 8.50 -3.40 11.20
C SER A 99 7.18 -3.92 10.64
N PHE A 100 6.39 -3.05 10.00
CA PHE A 100 5.19 -3.47 9.28
C PHE A 100 5.53 -4.36 8.08
N LEU A 101 6.47 -3.96 7.22
CA LEU A 101 6.89 -4.75 6.06
C LEU A 101 7.40 -6.15 6.45
N GLN A 102 8.19 -6.23 7.52
CA GLN A 102 8.68 -7.50 8.06
C GLN A 102 7.53 -8.41 8.52
N GLN A 103 6.52 -7.86 9.20
CA GLN A 103 5.34 -8.62 9.62
C GLN A 103 4.49 -9.11 8.44
N MET A 104 4.36 -8.33 7.37
CA MET A 104 3.66 -8.76 6.16
C MET A 104 4.39 -9.92 5.48
N LYS A 105 5.72 -9.82 5.40
CA LYS A 105 6.57 -10.90 4.87
C LYS A 105 6.43 -12.20 5.68
N GLU A 106 6.43 -12.12 7.01
CA GLU A 106 6.20 -13.29 7.90
C GLU A 106 4.82 -13.92 7.71
N ALA A 107 3.80 -13.11 7.40
CA ALA A 107 2.45 -13.57 7.10
C ALA A 107 2.25 -14.00 5.64
N ASN A 108 3.28 -13.93 4.79
CA ASN A 108 3.20 -14.17 3.35
C ASN A 108 2.24 -13.20 2.60
N THR A 109 2.02 -12.01 3.15
CA THR A 109 1.26 -10.92 2.55
C THR A 109 2.18 -10.01 1.72
N LYS A 110 1.80 -9.68 0.48
CA LYS A 110 2.61 -8.85 -0.43
C LYS A 110 2.15 -7.40 -0.32
N VAL A 111 3.11 -6.48 -0.20
CA VAL A 111 2.82 -5.05 -0.12
C VAL A 111 3.01 -4.40 -1.47
N ILE A 112 1.99 -3.68 -1.92
CA ILE A 112 2.00 -2.86 -3.12
C ILE A 112 1.86 -1.40 -2.69
N ALA A 113 2.90 -0.59 -2.87
CA ALA A 113 2.99 0.73 -2.26
C ALA A 113 3.31 1.81 -3.29
N SER A 114 2.63 2.97 -3.22
CA SER A 114 2.97 4.12 -4.04
C SER A 114 3.92 5.09 -3.33
N PHE A 115 4.83 5.68 -4.10
CA PHE A 115 5.80 6.68 -3.63
C PHE A 115 5.91 7.83 -4.64
N GLN A 116 6.04 9.06 -4.14
CA GLN A 116 6.24 10.22 -5.03
C GLN A 116 7.65 10.29 -5.63
N THR A 117 8.63 9.85 -4.86
CA THR A 117 10.05 9.71 -5.21
C THR A 117 10.57 8.37 -4.71
N LEU A 118 11.82 8.02 -5.01
CA LEU A 118 12.44 6.86 -4.36
C LEU A 118 12.41 7.06 -2.83
N PRO A 119 12.01 6.04 -2.05
CA PRO A 119 12.06 6.09 -0.59
C PRO A 119 13.51 5.97 -0.07
N PRO A 120 13.73 6.15 1.25
CA PRO A 120 15.00 5.80 1.89
C PRO A 120 15.47 4.39 1.53
N ILE A 121 16.78 4.19 1.46
CA ILE A 121 17.37 2.92 0.97
C ILE A 121 16.90 1.71 1.77
N GLU A 122 16.67 1.88 3.08
CA GLU A 122 16.18 0.84 3.97
C GLU A 122 14.79 0.35 3.60
N ILE A 123 13.94 1.24 3.07
CA ILE A 123 12.62 0.88 2.55
C ILE A 123 12.76 0.38 1.11
N ASP A 124 13.62 1.02 0.32
CA ASP A 124 13.78 0.74 -1.12
C ASP A 124 14.11 -0.74 -1.41
N ILE A 125 14.96 -1.34 -0.58
CA ILE A 125 15.40 -2.75 -0.68
C ILE A 125 14.29 -3.76 -0.37
N GLU A 126 13.25 -3.37 0.36
CA GLU A 126 12.10 -4.24 0.69
C GLU A 126 11.14 -4.39 -0.50
N PHE A 127 11.37 -3.65 -1.58
CA PHE A 127 10.57 -3.67 -2.82
C PHE A 127 11.45 -4.08 -4.02
N PRO A 128 11.65 -5.39 -4.24
CA PRO A 128 12.49 -5.89 -5.35
C PRO A 128 11.90 -5.58 -6.73
N ARG A 129 10.58 -5.35 -6.81
CA ARG A 129 9.89 -4.99 -8.05
C ARG A 129 9.43 -3.54 -7.99
N PHE A 130 9.55 -2.85 -9.11
CA PHE A 130 9.07 -1.48 -9.23
C PHE A 130 8.47 -1.15 -10.59
N ILE A 131 7.52 -0.21 -10.58
CA ILE A 131 7.03 0.50 -11.76
C ILE A 131 7.42 1.96 -11.60
N MET A 132 8.25 2.47 -12.51
CA MET A 132 8.62 3.88 -12.55
C MET A 132 7.73 4.61 -13.54
N LEU A 133 6.97 5.59 -13.07
CA LEU A 133 6.12 6.45 -13.89
C LEU A 133 6.86 7.75 -14.18
N ASN A 134 7.46 7.81 -15.36
CA ASN A 134 8.07 9.03 -15.87
C ASN A 134 7.01 9.83 -16.65
N ARG A 135 6.93 11.13 -16.36
CA ARG A 135 6.41 12.11 -17.32
C ARG A 135 7.61 12.74 -18.01
#